data_AF-A0A7C0VSR8-F1
#
_entry.id   AF-A0A7C0VSR8-F1
#
_cell.length_a   1.000
_cell.length_b   1.000
_cell.length_c   1.000
_cell.angle_alpha   90.00
_cell.angle_beta   90.00
_cell.angle_gamma   90.00
#
_symmetry.space_group_name_H-M   'P 1'
#
loop_
_entity.id
_entity.type
_entity.pdbx_description
1 polymer ?
#
loop_
_entity_poly.entity_id
_entity_poly.type
_entity_poly.pdbx_seq_one_letter_code
_entity_poly.pdbx_strand_id
1 'polypeptide(L)'
;RPRVIWVGVKEGAENTIRLAEEVRRKLREYRVPFDSKPFVPHITVARVKGPSKPTLTKLLNKMEEVTFGIQEVEAVKLKKSVLTSKGPIYTTLHEKKLD
;
A
#
# COMPACT_ATOMS: atom_id res chain seq x y z
N ARG A 1 -2.11 -9.62 -17.23
CA ARG A 1 -3.23 -9.95 -16.30
C ARG A 1 -2.98 -9.28 -14.95
N PRO A 2 -3.86 -8.39 -14.49
CA PRO A 2 -3.69 -7.74 -13.18
C PRO A 2 -3.82 -8.77 -12.05
N ARG A 3 -2.89 -8.76 -11.11
CA ARG A 3 -2.94 -9.59 -9.88
C ARG A 3 -3.47 -8.81 -8.68
N VAL A 4 -3.25 -7.49 -8.68
CA VAL A 4 -3.62 -6.57 -7.62
C VAL A 4 -4.31 -5.38 -8.28
N ILE A 5 -5.45 -4.98 -7.73
CA ILE A 5 -6.17 -3.76 -8.07
C ILE A 5 -5.92 -2.79 -6.92
N TRP A 6 -5.51 -1.57 -7.26
CA TRP A 6 -5.10 -0.58 -6.29
C TRP A 6 -5.49 0.83 -6.76
N VAL A 7 -5.64 1.74 -5.79
CA VAL A 7 -5.81 3.18 -6.01
C VAL A 7 -4.47 3.84 -5.77
N GLY A 8 -4.00 4.62 -6.75
CA GLY A 8 -2.76 5.37 -6.65
C GLY A 8 -2.91 6.62 -5.80
N VAL A 9 -1.83 7.01 -5.14
CA VAL A 9 -1.73 8.31 -4.47
C VAL A 9 -1.15 9.31 -5.48
N LYS A 10 -1.83 10.44 -5.72
CA LYS A 10 -1.35 11.54 -6.57
C LYS A 10 -0.66 12.60 -5.70
N GLU A 11 -1.44 13.41 -4.99
CA GLU A 11 -0.90 14.41 -4.07
C GLU A 11 -0.23 13.74 -2.86
N GLY A 12 0.96 14.22 -2.47
CA GLY A 12 1.75 13.62 -1.39
C GLY A 12 2.51 12.33 -1.75
N ALA A 13 2.46 11.88 -3.00
CA ALA A 13 3.15 10.65 -3.44
C ALA A 13 4.67 10.73 -3.22
N GLU A 14 5.31 11.84 -3.60
CA GLU A 14 6.76 12.04 -3.41
C GLU A 14 7.16 12.01 -1.93
N ASN A 15 6.40 12.68 -1.06
CA ASN A 15 6.64 12.66 0.38
C ASN A 15 6.53 11.24 0.94
N THR A 16 5.54 10.48 0.48
CA THR A 16 5.34 9.08 0.88
C THR A 16 6.49 8.18 0.40
N ILE A 17 7.00 8.42 -0.82
CA ILE A 17 8.17 7.70 -1.37
C ILE A 17 9.41 7.99 -0.52
N ARG A 18 9.70 9.27 -0.24
CA ARG A 18 10.84 9.67 0.60
C ARG A 18 10.78 9.05 1.98
N LEU A 19 9.61 9.06 2.61
CA LEU A 19 9.40 8.39 3.90
C LEU A 19 9.70 6.88 3.82
N ALA A 20 9.20 6.20 2.79
CA ALA A 20 9.45 4.78 2.59
C ALA A 20 10.94 4.47 2.36
N GLU A 21 11.65 5.33 1.64
CA GLU A 21 13.11 5.21 1.41
C GLU A 21 13.91 5.39 2.69
N GLU A 22 13.57 6.38 3.52
CA GLU A 22 14.19 6.60 4.83
C GLU A 22 13.96 5.43 5.78
N VAL A 23 12.73 4.90 5.83
CA VAL A 23 12.43 3.67 6.59
C VAL A 23 13.30 2.52 6.08
N ARG A 24 13.37 2.29 4.77
CA ARG A 24 14.19 1.21 4.19
C ARG A 24 15.68 1.38 4.47
N ARG A 25 16.19 2.62 4.48
CA ARG A 25 17.58 2.93 4.85
C ARG A 25 17.86 2.50 6.28
N LYS A 26 16.98 2.86 7.23
CA LYS A 26 17.09 2.43 8.62
C LYS A 26 16.95 0.91 8.79
N LEU A 27 16.01 0.28 8.09
CA LEU A 27 15.89 -1.19 8.12
C LEU A 27 17.17 -1.89 7.64
N ARG A 28 17.85 -1.36 6.62
CA ARG A 28 19.17 -1.86 6.17
C ARG A 28 20.22 -1.76 7.26
N GLU A 29 20.33 -0.61 7.94
CA GLU A 29 21.29 -0.39 9.05
C GLU A 29 21.13 -1.45 10.15
N TYR A 30 19.89 -1.83 10.47
CA TYR A 30 19.56 -2.85 11.49
C TYR A 30 19.44 -4.28 10.94
N ARG A 31 19.80 -4.53 9.67
CA ARG A 31 19.70 -5.85 9.02
C ARG A 31 18.29 -6.47 9.06
N VAL A 32 17.26 -5.64 9.06
CA VAL A 32 15.86 -6.09 8.98
C VAL A 32 15.48 -6.23 7.50
N PRO A 33 15.02 -7.41 7.05
CA PRO A 33 14.67 -7.62 5.65
C PRO A 33 13.40 -6.84 5.25
N PHE A 34 13.35 -6.40 3.99
CA PHE A 34 12.19 -5.74 3.38
C PHE A 34 12.12 -6.06 1.88
N ASP A 35 10.96 -5.83 1.25
CA ASP A 35 10.80 -6.01 -0.21
C ASP A 35 11.67 -5.01 -0.98
N SER A 36 12.54 -5.51 -1.86
CA SER A 36 13.47 -4.72 -2.66
C SER A 36 12.84 -4.01 -3.87
N LYS A 37 11.58 -4.30 -4.19
CA LYS A 37 10.88 -3.63 -5.29
C LYS A 37 10.75 -2.13 -5.04
N PRO A 38 10.74 -1.30 -6.11
CA PRO A 38 10.42 0.11 -5.99
C PRO A 38 9.12 0.32 -5.20
N PHE A 39 9.14 1.29 -4.30
CA PHE A 39 7.95 1.63 -3.53
C PHE A 39 7.03 2.48 -4.41
N VAL A 40 5.82 2.00 -4.63
CA VAL A 40 4.77 2.73 -5.35
C VAL A 40 3.68 3.02 -4.32
N PRO A 41 3.41 4.29 -3.95
CA PRO A 41 2.34 4.63 -3.01
C PRO A 41 0.98 4.21 -3.56
N HIS A 42 0.31 3.30 -2.85
CA HIS A 42 -1.01 2.83 -3.27
C HIS A 42 -1.81 2.24 -2.12
N ILE A 43 -3.14 2.22 -2.29
CA ILE A 43 -4.06 1.47 -1.45
C ILE A 43 -4.49 0.23 -2.23
N THR A 44 -4.14 -0.96 -1.75
CA THR A 44 -4.65 -2.20 -2.34
C THR A 44 -6.15 -2.33 -2.05
N VAL A 45 -6.97 -2.40 -3.09
CA VAL A 45 -8.43 -2.56 -2.98
C VAL A 45 -8.82 -4.03 -3.09
N ALA A 46 -8.21 -4.75 -4.03
CA ALA A 46 -8.55 -6.15 -4.27
C ALA A 46 -7.39 -6.95 -4.86
N ARG A 47 -7.45 -8.28 -4.72
CA ARG A 47 -6.53 -9.23 -5.36
C ARG A 47 -7.32 -10.15 -6.29
N VAL A 48 -6.85 -10.27 -7.53
CA VAL A 48 -7.56 -11.03 -8.57
C VAL A 48 -7.12 -12.50 -8.50
N LYS A 49 -8.05 -13.38 -8.08
CA LYS A 49 -7.88 -14.84 -8.15
C LYS A 49 -8.44 -15.37 -9.46
N GLY A 50 -7.72 -16.29 -10.11
CA GLY A 50 -8.17 -16.86 -11.39
C GLY A 50 -8.15 -15.87 -12.58
N PRO A 51 -8.41 -16.35 -13.81
CA PRO A 51 -8.23 -15.58 -15.03
C PRO A 51 -9.02 -14.26 -15.02
N SER A 52 -8.39 -13.18 -15.47
CA SER A 52 -9.05 -11.87 -15.56
C SER A 52 -10.03 -11.86 -16.73
N LYS A 53 -11.30 -11.53 -16.45
CA LYS A 53 -12.33 -11.38 -17.48
C LYS A 53 -12.17 -10.04 -18.22
N PRO A 54 -12.52 -9.95 -19.52
CA PRO A 54 -12.47 -8.68 -20.28
C PRO A 54 -13.29 -7.54 -19.64
N THR A 55 -14.36 -7.87 -18.91
CA THR A 55 -15.18 -6.90 -18.17
C THR A 55 -14.39 -6.17 -17.09
N LEU A 56 -13.41 -6.82 -16.47
CA LEU A 56 -12.55 -6.20 -15.47
C LEU A 56 -11.68 -5.11 -16.09
N THR A 57 -11.05 -5.38 -17.23
CA THR A 57 -10.25 -4.37 -17.94
C THR A 57 -11.10 -3.17 -18.34
N LYS A 58 -12.31 -3.40 -18.87
CA LYS A 58 -13.26 -2.33 -19.21
C LYS A 58 -13.63 -1.48 -17.99
N LEU A 59 -13.84 -2.11 -16.84
CA LEU A 59 -14.12 -1.40 -15.59
C LEU A 59 -12.92 -0.56 -15.15
N LEU A 60 -11.71 -1.12 -15.14
CA LEU A 60 -10.50 -0.43 -14.71
C LEU A 60 -10.21 0.80 -15.59
N ASN A 61 -10.37 0.69 -16.91
CA ASN A 61 -10.19 1.82 -17.83
C ASN A 61 -11.18 2.96 -17.54
N LYS A 62 -12.42 2.64 -17.16
CA LYS A 62 -13.41 3.67 -16.75
C LYS A 62 -13.07 4.35 -15.43
N MET A 63 -12.26 3.70 -14.61
CA MET A 63 -11.88 4.17 -13.27
C MET A 63 -10.52 4.87 -13.24
N GLU A 64 -9.82 4.96 -14.37
CA GLU A 64 -8.43 5.44 -14.45
C GLU A 64 -8.25 6.87 -13.92
N GLU A 65 -9.20 7.76 -14.22
CA GLU A 65 -9.18 9.16 -13.78
C GLU A 65 -10.15 9.48 -12.64
N VAL A 66 -10.70 8.45 -11.99
CA VAL A 66 -11.62 8.66 -10.86
C VAL A 66 -10.84 9.05 -9.61
N THR A 67 -11.20 10.19 -9.02
CA THR A 67 -10.70 10.60 -7.71
C THR A 67 -11.56 9.99 -6.62
N PHE A 68 -10.95 9.15 -5.77
CA PHE A 68 -11.63 8.44 -4.69
C PHE A 68 -11.72 9.23 -3.38
N GLY A 69 -10.99 10.34 -3.27
CA GLY A 69 -11.00 11.22 -2.11
C GLY A 69 -9.60 11.67 -1.71
N ILE A 70 -9.56 12.44 -0.63
CA ILE A 70 -8.34 12.93 0.01
C ILE A 70 -8.27 12.30 1.40
N GLN A 71 -7.07 11.94 1.82
CA GLN A 71 -6.82 11.50 3.19
C GLN A 71 -5.69 12.32 3.79
N GLU A 72 -5.99 13.04 4.86
CA GLU A 72 -4.98 13.67 5.68
C GLU A 72 -4.15 12.58 6.39
N VAL A 73 -2.83 12.70 6.30
CA VAL A 73 -1.90 11.73 6.89
C VAL A 73 -1.43 12.31 8.22
N GLU A 74 -2.03 11.84 9.32
CA GLU A 74 -1.75 12.34 10.67
C GLU A 74 -0.67 11.53 11.41
N ALA A 75 -0.37 10.31 10.96
CA ALA A 75 0.51 9.40 11.69
C ALA A 75 1.11 8.28 10.84
N VAL A 76 2.26 7.79 11.29
CA VAL A 76 2.90 6.54 10.81
C VAL A 76 2.72 5.45 11.86
N LYS A 77 2.26 4.26 11.43
CA LYS A 77 1.93 3.13 12.31
C LYS A 77 2.82 1.93 12.02
N LEU A 78 3.50 1.41 13.04
CA LEU A 78 4.13 0.10 12.97
C LEU A 78 3.05 -0.97 13.19
N LYS A 79 2.85 -1.84 12.18
CA LYS A 79 1.82 -2.88 12.22
C LYS A 79 2.44 -4.28 12.26
N LYS A 80 1.82 -5.16 13.04
CA LYS A 80 2.03 -6.61 13.02
C LYS A 80 0.86 -7.29 12.32
N SER A 81 1.15 -8.28 11.48
CA SER A 81 0.15 -9.16 10.90
C SER A 81 0.40 -10.60 11.36
N VAL A 82 -0.63 -11.27 11.85
CA VAL A 82 -0.60 -12.70 12.19
C VAL A 82 -1.63 -13.40 11.30
N LEU A 83 -1.15 -14.31 10.45
CA LEU A 83 -2.02 -15.11 9.60
C LEU A 83 -2.75 -16.15 10.43
N THR A 84 -4.06 -16.24 10.27
CA THR A 84 -4.89 -17.30 10.84
C THR A 84 -5.72 -17.97 9.75
N SER A 85 -6.30 -19.13 10.04
CA SER A 85 -7.24 -19.81 9.13
C SER A 85 -8.48 -18.98 8.81
N LYS A 86 -8.87 -18.06 9.69
CA LYS A 86 -10.01 -17.13 9.51
C LYS A 86 -9.61 -15.82 8.81
N GLY A 87 -8.33 -15.62 8.53
CA GLY A 87 -7.79 -14.39 7.92
C GLY A 87 -6.68 -13.74 8.76
N PRO A 88 -6.01 -12.71 8.22
CA PRO A 88 -4.97 -11.98 8.93
C PRO A 88 -5.57 -11.13 10.07
N ILE A 89 -4.95 -11.20 11.25
CA ILE A 89 -5.19 -10.26 12.35
C ILE A 89 -4.10 -9.20 12.30
N TYR A 90 -4.50 -7.92 12.28
CA TYR A 90 -3.58 -6.79 12.28
C TYR A 90 -3.61 -6.07 13.63
N THR A 91 -2.44 -5.74 14.15
CA THR A 91 -2.27 -4.99 15.41
C THR A 91 -1.34 -3.81 15.18
N THR A 92 -1.68 -2.64 15.71
CA THR A 92 -0.76 -1.50 15.76
C THR A 92 0.14 -1.68 16.98
N LEU A 93 1.45 -1.80 16.76
CA LEU A 93 2.45 -1.94 17.83
C LEU A 93 2.95 -0.58 18.33
N HIS A 94 3.01 0.40 17.43
CA HIS A 94 3.44 1.76 17.72
C HIS A 94 2.81 2.74 16.72
N GLU A 95 2.61 3.96 17.16
CA GLU A 95 2.07 5.07 16.37
C GLU A 95 2.88 6.33 16.67
N LYS A 96 3.40 6.96 15.62
CA LYS A 96 4.05 8.27 15.69
C LYS A 96 3.21 9.24 14.88
N LYS A 97 2.65 10.24 15.56
CA LYS A 97 1.97 11.36 14.91
C LYS A 97 2.95 12.19 14.10
N LEU A 98 2.47 12.70 12.97
CA LEU A 98 3.15 13.71 12.17
C LEU A 98 2.75 15.06 12.78
N ASP A 99 3.76 15.84 13.15
CA ASP A 99 3.60 17.17 13.75
C ASP A 99 3.36 18.23 12.65
#